data_AF-A0A7X5WNH5-F1
#
_entry.id   AF-A0A7X5WNH5-F1
#
_cell.length_a   1.000
_cell.length_b   1.000
_cell.length_c   1.000
_cell.angle_alpha   90.00
_cell.angle_beta   90.00
_cell.angle_gamma   90.00
#
_symmetry.space_group_name_H-M   'P 1'
#
loop_
_entity.id
_entity.type
_entity.pdbx_description
1 polymer ?
#
loop_
_entity_poly.entity_id
_entity_poly.type
_entity_poly.pdbx_seq_one_letter_code
_entity_poly.pdbx_strand_id
1 'polypeptide(L)'
;MTPPGAPGRLRTLWALVAPLVLAACGGARSPFVTPVTASGVFLAGYHPYWAGASWQAYPEGLLDEIYFFELEVAADGSFLDRHGWPDEWRAMIEASLGGGTQVTPTVSMHDPTAFEALFVDPAAIGRLVDGVEGLLVETPGLAGVHLDFEVFQPVGLAARDGFTAFVGRLRDRIKRLDPGLSLSVFTLAFDDDDAYNEG
;
A
#
# COMPACT_ATOMS: atom_id res chain seq x y z
N MET A 1 -34.78 -23.53 83.19
CA MET A 1 -34.50 -22.12 82.87
C MET A 1 -33.04 -22.08 82.47
N THR A 2 -32.77 -22.16 81.17
CA THR A 2 -31.49 -22.53 80.56
C THR A 2 -31.25 -21.63 79.35
N PRO A 3 -29.99 -21.32 79.00
CA PRO A 3 -29.59 -20.09 78.33
C PRO A 3 -29.66 -20.16 76.80
N PRO A 4 -29.61 -19.00 76.09
CA PRO A 4 -29.60 -18.98 74.63
C PRO A 4 -28.20 -19.22 74.05
N GLY A 5 -28.14 -20.16 73.12
CA GLY A 5 -27.03 -20.40 72.21
C GLY A 5 -27.07 -19.48 70.98
N ALA A 6 -25.89 -19.25 70.40
CA ALA A 6 -25.67 -18.41 69.22
C ALA A 6 -26.32 -18.95 67.93
N PRO A 7 -26.66 -18.06 66.98
CA PRO A 7 -26.51 -18.32 65.56
C PRO A 7 -25.74 -17.16 64.88
N GLY A 8 -25.11 -17.25 63.72
CA GLY A 8 -25.10 -18.22 62.64
C GLY A 8 -24.49 -17.48 61.44
N ARG A 9 -23.53 -18.09 60.75
CA ARG A 9 -22.72 -17.50 59.67
C ARG A 9 -23.58 -17.15 58.44
N LEU A 10 -23.45 -15.93 57.91
CA LEU A 10 -23.90 -15.59 56.56
C LEU A 10 -22.69 -15.61 55.61
N ARG A 11 -22.72 -16.52 54.61
CA ARG A 11 -21.76 -16.56 53.51
C ARG A 11 -22.33 -15.76 52.34
N THR A 12 -21.70 -14.63 52.01
CA THR A 12 -22.03 -13.83 50.83
C THR A 12 -21.34 -14.44 49.61
N LEU A 13 -22.10 -14.98 48.66
CA LEU A 13 -21.63 -15.39 47.34
C LEU A 13 -21.57 -14.16 46.44
N TRP A 14 -20.37 -13.77 46.02
CA TRP A 14 -20.16 -12.80 44.94
C TRP A 14 -20.26 -13.53 43.61
N ALA A 15 -21.24 -13.18 42.78
CA ALA A 15 -21.31 -13.61 41.40
C ALA A 15 -20.32 -12.77 40.57
N LEU A 16 -19.25 -13.39 40.07
CA LEU A 16 -18.36 -12.82 39.07
C LEU A 16 -19.05 -12.90 37.71
N VAL A 17 -19.49 -11.75 37.19
CA VAL A 17 -19.85 -11.61 35.78
C VAL A 17 -18.55 -11.31 35.02
N ALA A 18 -18.04 -12.29 34.30
CA ALA A 18 -16.92 -12.08 33.39
C ALA A 18 -17.41 -11.36 32.12
N PRO A 19 -16.72 -10.32 31.63
CA PRO A 19 -17.07 -9.70 30.37
C PRO A 19 -16.71 -10.66 29.23
N LEU A 20 -17.71 -10.96 28.39
CA LEU A 20 -17.54 -11.69 27.14
C LEU A 20 -16.79 -10.76 26.18
N VAL A 21 -15.49 -11.00 25.99
CA VAL A 21 -14.74 -10.38 24.90
C VAL A 21 -15.24 -11.02 23.60
N LEU A 22 -16.04 -10.28 22.84
CA LEU A 22 -16.36 -10.64 21.46
C LEU A 22 -15.05 -10.54 20.67
N ALA A 23 -14.44 -11.69 20.39
CA ALA A 23 -13.44 -11.81 19.34
C ALA A 23 -14.12 -11.37 18.04
N ALA A 24 -13.74 -10.20 17.53
CA ALA A 24 -14.03 -9.85 16.16
C ALA A 24 -13.41 -10.94 15.29
N CYS A 25 -14.23 -11.75 14.62
CA CYS A 25 -13.75 -12.57 13.52
C CYS A 25 -13.22 -11.60 12.47
N GLY A 26 -11.92 -11.33 12.48
CA GLY A 26 -11.23 -10.75 11.36
C GLY A 26 -11.48 -11.70 10.20
N GLY A 27 -12.38 -11.32 9.29
CA GLY A 27 -12.55 -12.05 8.04
C GLY A 27 -11.17 -12.18 7.41
N ALA A 28 -10.77 -13.41 7.08
CA ALA A 28 -9.55 -13.62 6.34
C ALA A 28 -9.64 -12.76 5.07
N ARG A 29 -8.76 -11.77 4.97
CA ARG A 29 -8.69 -10.91 3.81
C ARG A 29 -8.47 -11.80 2.60
N SER A 30 -9.26 -11.63 1.54
CA SER A 30 -9.00 -12.34 0.29
C SER A 30 -7.55 -12.08 -0.11
N PRO A 31 -6.79 -13.13 -0.46
CA PRO A 31 -5.40 -12.93 -0.86
C PRO A 31 -5.35 -11.99 -2.06
N PHE A 32 -4.43 -11.05 -2.04
CA PHE A 32 -4.19 -10.17 -3.18
C PHE A 32 -3.86 -11.01 -4.41
N VAL A 33 -4.46 -10.64 -5.54
CA VAL A 33 -4.21 -11.28 -6.82
C VAL A 33 -3.20 -10.43 -7.57
N THR A 34 -2.22 -11.06 -8.17
CA THR A 34 -1.18 -10.42 -8.96
C THR A 34 -1.14 -11.09 -10.34
N PRO A 35 -0.47 -10.51 -11.34
CA PRO A 35 -0.28 -11.17 -12.62
C PRO A 35 0.29 -12.60 -12.53
N VAL A 36 1.06 -12.89 -11.47
CA VAL A 36 1.69 -14.21 -11.26
C VAL A 36 0.89 -15.15 -10.38
N THR A 37 -0.13 -14.65 -9.66
CA THR A 37 -1.00 -15.48 -8.79
C THR A 37 -2.42 -15.63 -9.32
N ALA A 38 -2.82 -14.86 -10.33
CA ALA A 38 -4.11 -14.97 -10.97
C ALA A 38 -4.30 -16.35 -11.63
N SER A 39 -5.49 -16.94 -11.49
CA SER A 39 -5.86 -18.17 -12.18
C SER A 39 -6.25 -17.96 -13.65
N GLY A 40 -6.28 -16.72 -14.11
CA GLY A 40 -6.69 -16.30 -15.45
C GLY A 40 -5.92 -15.06 -15.92
N VAL A 41 -6.47 -14.35 -16.91
CA VAL A 41 -5.92 -13.07 -17.34
C VAL A 41 -6.06 -12.08 -16.20
N PHE A 42 -4.95 -11.42 -15.85
CA PHE A 42 -4.96 -10.31 -14.91
C PHE A 42 -5.20 -9.01 -15.67
N LEU A 43 -6.23 -8.26 -15.29
CA LEU A 43 -6.59 -6.99 -15.92
C LEU A 43 -6.47 -5.84 -14.92
N ALA A 44 -5.49 -4.97 -15.19
CA ALA A 44 -5.30 -3.72 -14.47
C ALA A 44 -5.58 -2.52 -15.37
N GLY A 45 -6.03 -1.42 -14.76
CA GLY A 45 -6.24 -0.15 -15.44
C GLY A 45 -5.75 1.03 -14.61
N TYR A 46 -5.21 2.04 -15.28
CA TYR A 46 -4.88 3.31 -14.64
C TYR A 46 -6.11 4.19 -14.46
N HIS A 47 -6.26 4.76 -13.27
CA HIS A 47 -7.17 5.84 -12.99
C HIS A 47 -6.34 7.09 -12.66
N PRO A 48 -6.09 7.98 -13.63
CA PRO A 48 -5.37 9.21 -13.34
C PRO A 48 -6.27 10.20 -12.58
N TYR A 49 -5.70 10.98 -11.66
CA TYR A 49 -6.44 11.86 -10.75
C TYR A 49 -7.29 12.88 -11.52
N TRP A 50 -6.83 13.33 -12.68
CA TRP A 50 -7.56 14.26 -13.54
C TRP A 50 -8.76 13.61 -14.25
N ALA A 51 -8.93 12.28 -14.17
CA ALA A 51 -10.11 11.59 -14.66
C ALA A 51 -11.31 11.67 -13.71
N GLY A 52 -11.13 12.27 -12.51
CA GLY A 52 -12.22 12.60 -11.58
C GLY A 52 -13.14 11.42 -11.29
N ALA A 53 -14.46 11.64 -11.39
CA ALA A 53 -15.45 10.61 -11.07
C ALA A 53 -15.64 9.51 -12.13
N SER A 54 -14.78 9.43 -13.17
CA SER A 54 -14.93 8.42 -14.24
C SER A 54 -14.89 6.97 -13.75
N TRP A 55 -14.28 6.70 -12.59
CA TRP A 55 -14.25 5.38 -11.95
C TRP A 55 -15.65 4.81 -11.69
N GLN A 56 -16.67 5.67 -11.53
CA GLN A 56 -18.06 5.24 -11.31
C GLN A 56 -18.67 4.54 -12.52
N ALA A 57 -18.06 4.68 -13.70
CA ALA A 57 -18.51 4.04 -14.94
C ALA A 57 -17.71 2.78 -15.29
N TYR A 58 -16.74 2.39 -14.46
CA TYR A 58 -15.94 1.19 -14.74
C TYR A 58 -16.81 -0.07 -14.64
N PRO A 59 -16.67 -1.03 -15.58
CA PRO A 59 -17.44 -2.26 -15.52
C PRO A 59 -17.12 -3.05 -14.24
N GLU A 60 -18.13 -3.27 -13.39
CA GLU A 60 -17.97 -4.02 -12.15
C GLU A 60 -17.45 -5.44 -12.41
N GLY A 61 -16.48 -5.87 -11.60
CA GLY A 61 -15.91 -7.21 -11.67
C GLY A 61 -15.05 -7.50 -12.91
N LEU A 62 -14.78 -6.50 -13.76
CA LEU A 62 -13.89 -6.66 -14.91
C LEU A 62 -12.41 -6.48 -14.52
N LEU A 63 -12.10 -5.48 -13.68
CA LEU A 63 -10.75 -5.17 -13.27
C LEU A 63 -10.36 -5.94 -12.01
N ASP A 64 -9.18 -6.57 -12.04
CA ASP A 64 -8.54 -7.14 -10.85
C ASP A 64 -7.87 -6.04 -10.01
N GLU A 65 -7.39 -4.98 -10.66
CA GLU A 65 -6.65 -3.89 -10.00
C GLU A 65 -6.83 -2.54 -10.70
N ILE A 66 -6.91 -1.48 -9.91
CA ILE A 66 -6.84 -0.09 -10.34
C ILE A 66 -5.54 0.51 -9.81
N TYR A 67 -4.73 1.03 -10.72
CA TYR A 67 -3.60 1.87 -10.39
C TYR A 67 -4.06 3.33 -10.30
N PHE A 68 -4.07 3.88 -9.08
CA PHE A 68 -4.37 5.30 -8.90
C PHE A 68 -3.14 6.12 -9.28
N PHE A 69 -3.25 6.89 -10.37
CA PHE A 69 -2.16 7.69 -10.92
C PHE A 69 -2.41 9.18 -10.62
N GLU A 70 -1.52 9.95 -10.04
CA GLU A 70 -0.18 9.63 -9.55
C GLU A 70 0.06 10.25 -8.18
N LEU A 71 1.14 9.83 -7.52
CA LEU A 71 1.70 10.45 -6.33
C LEU A 71 3.14 10.84 -6.68
N GLU A 72 3.35 12.13 -6.92
CA GLU A 72 4.60 12.67 -7.46
C GLU A 72 5.69 12.79 -6.38
N VAL A 73 6.91 12.39 -6.70
CA VAL A 73 8.06 12.40 -5.78
C VAL A 73 9.06 13.49 -6.15
N ALA A 74 9.63 14.14 -5.13
CA ALA A 74 10.68 15.15 -5.28
C ALA A 74 12.08 14.51 -5.24
N ALA A 75 13.08 15.25 -5.72
CA ALA A 75 14.50 14.86 -5.62
C ALA A 75 14.98 14.51 -4.19
N ASP A 76 14.33 15.05 -3.15
CA ASP A 76 14.69 14.74 -1.76
C ASP A 76 13.98 13.50 -1.20
N GLY A 77 13.18 12.79 -1.99
CA GLY A 77 12.43 11.60 -1.60
C GLY A 77 11.12 11.87 -0.86
N SER A 78 10.68 13.12 -0.76
CA SER A 78 9.33 13.48 -0.28
C SER A 78 8.29 13.42 -1.41
N PHE A 79 7.01 13.33 -1.05
CA PHE A 79 5.92 13.52 -2.01
C PHE A 79 5.72 15.02 -2.28
N LEU A 80 5.81 15.43 -3.55
CA LEU A 80 5.50 16.78 -4.00
C LEU A 80 4.00 17.04 -3.98
N ASP A 81 3.25 16.13 -4.58
CA ASP A 81 1.80 16.18 -4.66
C ASP A 81 1.25 14.75 -4.60
N ARG A 82 0.14 14.60 -3.88
CA ARG A 82 -0.58 13.33 -3.75
C ARG A 82 -1.95 13.42 -4.42
N HIS A 83 -2.28 14.56 -5.05
CA HIS A 83 -3.51 14.80 -5.78
C HIS A 83 -4.77 14.44 -4.98
N GLY A 84 -4.78 14.83 -3.70
CA GLY A 84 -5.90 14.56 -2.78
C GLY A 84 -5.92 13.15 -2.17
N TRP A 85 -4.94 12.30 -2.47
CA TRP A 85 -4.87 10.95 -1.90
C TRP A 85 -4.53 10.95 -0.39
N PRO A 86 -5.17 10.09 0.43
CA PRO A 86 -6.29 9.20 0.07
C PRO A 86 -7.66 9.86 0.25
N ASP A 87 -7.74 11.00 0.93
CA ASP A 87 -8.98 11.54 1.49
C ASP A 87 -10.03 11.90 0.43
N GLU A 88 -9.63 12.55 -0.65
CA GLU A 88 -10.54 12.92 -1.74
C GLU A 88 -10.99 11.70 -2.56
N TRP A 89 -10.21 10.61 -2.50
CA TRP A 89 -10.42 9.39 -3.29
C TRP A 89 -11.04 8.24 -2.47
N ARG A 90 -11.38 8.49 -1.20
CA ARG A 90 -11.90 7.47 -0.30
C ARG A 90 -13.11 6.73 -0.85
N ALA A 91 -14.02 7.44 -1.51
CA ALA A 91 -15.21 6.82 -2.13
C ALA A 91 -14.84 5.84 -3.25
N MET A 92 -13.83 6.14 -4.07
CA MET A 92 -13.33 5.22 -5.09
C MET A 92 -12.69 4.00 -4.42
N ILE A 93 -11.81 4.23 -3.45
CA ILE A 93 -11.08 3.17 -2.73
C ILE A 93 -12.08 2.18 -2.09
N GLU A 94 -13.06 2.68 -1.34
CA GLU A 94 -14.06 1.85 -0.67
C GLU A 94 -14.95 1.09 -1.67
N ALA A 95 -15.40 1.75 -2.75
CA ALA A 95 -16.24 1.12 -3.75
C ALA A 95 -15.49 0.00 -4.50
N SER A 96 -14.25 0.26 -4.94
CA SER A 96 -13.43 -0.73 -5.63
C SER A 96 -13.12 -1.94 -4.74
N LEU A 97 -12.63 -1.70 -3.51
CA LEU A 97 -12.31 -2.78 -2.58
C LEU A 97 -13.57 -3.59 -2.19
N GLY A 98 -14.71 -2.91 -1.99
CA GLY A 98 -15.99 -3.55 -1.71
C GLY A 98 -16.52 -4.41 -2.88
N GLY A 99 -16.18 -4.03 -4.11
CA GLY A 99 -16.47 -4.79 -5.34
C GLY A 99 -15.46 -5.89 -5.66
N GLY A 100 -14.40 -6.04 -4.86
CA GLY A 100 -13.34 -7.03 -5.06
C GLY A 100 -12.23 -6.60 -6.02
N THR A 101 -12.25 -5.37 -6.53
CA THR A 101 -11.17 -4.78 -7.32
C THR A 101 -10.12 -4.19 -6.39
N GLN A 102 -8.86 -4.55 -6.59
CA GLN A 102 -7.75 -4.03 -5.80
C GLN A 102 -7.47 -2.57 -6.17
N VAL A 103 -6.94 -1.81 -5.22
CA VAL A 103 -6.47 -0.44 -5.46
C VAL A 103 -5.03 -0.34 -5.01
N THR A 104 -4.21 0.26 -5.88
CA THR A 104 -2.78 0.41 -5.68
C THR A 104 -2.36 1.82 -6.09
N PRO A 105 -1.77 2.63 -5.18
CA PRO A 105 -1.25 3.94 -5.55
C PRO A 105 -0.02 3.81 -6.45
N THR A 106 0.09 4.69 -7.43
CA THR A 106 1.26 4.82 -8.29
C THR A 106 2.15 5.95 -7.78
N VAL A 107 3.37 5.60 -7.37
CA VAL A 107 4.42 6.54 -6.95
C VAL A 107 5.28 6.85 -8.16
N SER A 108 5.37 8.12 -8.55
CA SER A 108 5.95 8.51 -9.83
C SER A 108 7.05 9.56 -9.76
N MET A 109 7.89 9.57 -10.78
CA MET A 109 8.86 10.63 -11.07
C MET A 109 9.24 10.61 -12.55
N HIS A 110 9.12 11.77 -13.19
CA HIS A 110 9.39 11.94 -14.64
C HIS A 110 10.53 12.93 -14.93
N ASP A 111 11.12 13.54 -13.90
CA ASP A 111 12.22 14.49 -14.03
C ASP A 111 13.58 13.76 -13.89
N PRO A 112 14.42 13.70 -14.94
CA PRO A 112 15.68 12.98 -14.89
C PRO A 112 16.72 13.62 -13.95
N THR A 113 16.67 14.95 -13.75
CA THR A 113 17.55 15.62 -12.81
C THR A 113 17.17 15.29 -11.37
N ALA A 114 15.87 15.23 -11.07
CA ALA A 114 15.38 14.80 -9.76
C ALA A 114 15.70 13.32 -9.49
N PHE A 115 15.55 12.46 -10.50
CA PHE A 115 15.90 11.05 -10.43
C PHE A 115 17.37 10.85 -10.04
N GLU A 116 18.27 11.52 -10.78
CA GLU A 116 19.70 11.50 -10.51
C GLU A 116 20.03 11.95 -9.10
N ALA A 117 19.46 13.07 -8.66
CA ALA A 117 19.71 13.62 -7.34
C ALA A 117 19.19 12.71 -6.20
N LEU A 118 18.01 12.09 -6.38
CA LEU A 118 17.40 11.23 -5.37
C LEU A 118 18.20 9.95 -5.20
N PHE A 119 18.46 9.22 -6.28
CA PHE A 119 18.97 7.86 -6.18
C PHE A 119 20.48 7.79 -5.88
N VAL A 120 21.21 8.90 -5.91
CA VAL A 120 22.57 8.97 -5.35
C VAL A 120 22.61 9.36 -3.87
N ASP A 121 21.48 9.79 -3.27
CA ASP A 121 21.38 10.17 -1.86
C ASP A 121 20.69 9.08 -1.01
N PRO A 122 21.44 8.35 -0.16
CA PRO A 122 20.87 7.35 0.74
C PRO A 122 19.80 7.89 1.70
N ALA A 123 19.87 9.16 2.07
CA ALA A 123 18.87 9.79 2.95
C ALA A 123 17.57 10.07 2.19
N ALA A 124 17.64 10.51 0.94
CA ALA A 124 16.48 10.68 0.07
C ALA A 124 15.79 9.32 -0.20
N ILE A 125 16.57 8.29 -0.53
CA ILE A 125 16.05 6.92 -0.65
C ILE A 125 15.34 6.47 0.63
N GLY A 126 15.95 6.74 1.80
CA GLY A 126 15.35 6.40 3.10
C GLY A 126 14.00 7.09 3.32
N ARG A 127 13.94 8.40 3.05
CA ARG A 127 12.69 9.18 3.14
C ARG A 127 11.62 8.65 2.19
N LEU A 128 11.99 8.31 0.97
CA LEU A 128 11.05 7.75 0.01
C LEU A 128 10.51 6.40 0.48
N VAL A 129 11.36 5.48 0.95
CA VAL A 129 10.91 4.19 1.50
C VAL A 129 9.91 4.38 2.65
N ASP A 130 10.22 5.27 3.59
CA ASP A 130 9.35 5.54 4.74
C ASP A 130 8.03 6.21 4.28
N GLY A 131 8.08 7.09 3.29
CA GLY A 131 6.90 7.71 2.69
C GLY A 131 5.98 6.70 2.02
N VAL A 132 6.54 5.81 1.18
CA VAL A 132 5.76 4.76 0.49
C VAL A 132 5.17 3.76 1.47
N GLU A 133 5.92 3.34 2.50
CA GLU A 133 5.38 2.53 3.60
C GLU A 133 4.22 3.25 4.31
N GLY A 134 4.34 4.55 4.53
CA GLY A 134 3.31 5.39 5.11
C GLY A 134 1.97 5.32 4.37
N LEU A 135 1.99 5.27 3.02
CA LEU A 135 0.77 5.13 2.20
C LEU A 135 -0.02 3.86 2.56
N LEU A 136 0.69 2.75 2.75
CA LEU A 136 0.13 1.43 3.05
C LEU A 136 -0.42 1.35 4.47
N VAL A 137 0.23 2.04 5.42
CA VAL A 137 -0.23 2.14 6.80
C VAL A 137 -1.45 3.05 6.93
N GLU A 138 -1.45 4.18 6.21
CA GLU A 138 -2.54 5.16 6.20
C GLU A 138 -3.83 4.60 5.60
N THR A 139 -3.72 3.73 4.60
CA THR A 139 -4.87 3.15 3.88
C THR A 139 -4.86 1.62 3.95
N PRO A 140 -5.32 1.01 5.07
CA PRO A 140 -5.47 -0.43 5.15
C PRO A 140 -6.52 -0.90 4.14
N GLY A 141 -6.12 -1.70 3.17
CA GLY A 141 -7.03 -2.08 2.07
C GLY A 141 -6.29 -2.32 0.77
N LEU A 142 -5.23 -1.55 0.57
CA LEU A 142 -4.40 -1.58 -0.63
C LEU A 142 -3.72 -2.93 -0.84
N ALA A 143 -3.54 -3.27 -2.12
CA ALA A 143 -2.89 -4.50 -2.55
C ALA A 143 -1.37 -4.38 -2.65
N GLY A 144 -0.85 -3.16 -2.73
CA GLY A 144 0.57 -2.92 -2.89
C GLY A 144 0.86 -1.48 -3.28
N VAL A 145 1.98 -1.31 -3.97
CA VAL A 145 2.41 -0.04 -4.58
C VAL A 145 2.89 -0.31 -6.00
N HIS A 146 2.55 0.59 -6.92
CA HIS A 146 3.11 0.63 -8.26
C HIS A 146 4.15 1.76 -8.36
N LEU A 147 5.31 1.48 -8.94
CA LEU A 147 6.36 2.46 -9.15
C LEU A 147 6.40 2.85 -10.63
N ASP A 148 6.24 4.13 -10.92
CA ASP A 148 6.24 4.67 -12.27
C ASP A 148 7.28 5.79 -12.42
N PHE A 149 8.54 5.37 -12.44
CA PHE A 149 9.68 6.26 -12.57
C PHE A 149 10.11 6.19 -14.04
N GLU A 150 9.79 7.22 -14.83
CA GLU A 150 10.04 7.25 -16.27
C GLU A 150 11.10 8.31 -16.60
N VAL A 151 12.34 7.86 -16.83
CA VAL A 151 13.41 8.71 -17.34
C VAL A 151 13.78 8.28 -18.77
N PHE A 152 13.69 9.22 -19.71
CA PHE A 152 13.94 9.01 -21.14
C PHE A 152 15.30 9.56 -21.59
N GLN A 153 16.27 9.52 -20.68
CA GLN A 153 17.64 9.99 -20.90
C GLN A 153 18.59 9.07 -20.12
N PRO A 154 19.85 8.93 -20.56
CA PRO A 154 20.85 8.20 -19.79
C PRO A 154 21.01 8.78 -18.38
N VAL A 155 21.08 7.89 -17.39
CA VAL A 155 21.37 8.22 -16.00
C VAL A 155 22.72 7.65 -15.57
N GLY A 156 23.32 8.23 -14.54
CA GLY A 156 24.55 7.78 -13.94
C GLY A 156 24.37 6.41 -13.29
N LEU A 157 25.41 5.57 -13.39
CA LEU A 157 25.42 4.22 -12.80
C LEU A 157 25.07 4.23 -11.30
N ALA A 158 25.48 5.28 -10.58
CA ALA A 158 25.17 5.41 -9.16
C ALA A 158 23.67 5.62 -8.90
N ALA A 159 22.99 6.42 -9.73
CA ALA A 159 21.53 6.61 -9.64
C ALA A 159 20.80 5.34 -10.06
N ARG A 160 21.22 4.68 -11.14
CA ARG A 160 20.67 3.38 -11.56
C ARG A 160 20.76 2.34 -10.45
N ASP A 161 21.95 2.13 -9.89
CA ASP A 161 22.18 1.18 -8.80
C ASP A 161 21.40 1.59 -7.52
N GLY A 162 21.27 2.91 -7.30
CA GLY A 162 20.46 3.49 -6.24
C GLY A 162 18.97 3.20 -6.37
N PHE A 163 18.41 3.26 -7.59
CA PHE A 163 17.03 2.88 -7.88
C PHE A 163 16.80 1.40 -7.63
N THR A 164 17.69 0.52 -8.11
CA THR A 164 17.62 -0.92 -7.80
C THR A 164 17.69 -1.17 -6.29
N ALA A 165 18.56 -0.48 -5.57
CA ALA A 165 18.66 -0.57 -4.12
C ALA A 165 17.39 -0.09 -3.41
N PHE A 166 16.77 1.00 -3.90
CA PHE A 166 15.48 1.48 -3.43
C PHE A 166 14.38 0.43 -3.60
N VAL A 167 14.20 -0.12 -4.80
CA VAL A 167 13.19 -1.16 -5.09
C VAL A 167 13.37 -2.37 -4.18
N GLY A 168 14.60 -2.85 -4.02
CA GLY A 168 14.91 -3.96 -3.10
C GLY A 168 14.58 -3.67 -1.64
N ARG A 169 14.97 -2.48 -1.14
CA ARG A 169 14.67 -2.05 0.24
C ARG A 169 13.17 -1.88 0.48
N LEU A 170 12.47 -1.29 -0.49
CA LEU A 170 11.02 -1.09 -0.42
C LEU A 170 10.30 -2.43 -0.39
N ARG A 171 10.64 -3.36 -1.29
CA ARG A 171 10.09 -4.73 -1.29
C ARG A 171 10.25 -5.38 0.07
N ASP A 172 11.45 -5.37 0.62
CA ASP A 172 11.72 -6.00 1.91
C ASP A 172 10.94 -5.32 3.05
N ARG A 173 10.71 -4.01 2.96
CA ARG A 173 9.91 -3.26 3.93
C ARG A 173 8.43 -3.63 3.86
N ILE A 174 7.81 -3.54 2.69
CA ILE A 174 6.38 -3.81 2.55
C ILE A 174 6.05 -5.29 2.82
N LYS A 175 6.95 -6.22 2.49
CA LYS A 175 6.78 -7.65 2.80
C LYS A 175 6.89 -7.96 4.30
N ARG A 176 7.54 -7.10 5.09
CA ARG A 176 7.50 -7.19 6.56
C ARG A 176 6.19 -6.67 7.15
N LEU A 177 5.54 -5.71 6.49
CA LEU A 177 4.21 -5.24 6.89
C LEU A 177 3.17 -6.31 6.64
N ASP A 178 3.15 -6.84 5.41
CA ASP A 178 2.28 -7.94 5.01
C ASP A 178 2.94 -8.69 3.83
N PRO A 179 3.28 -9.98 3.99
CA PRO A 179 3.86 -10.79 2.92
C PRO A 179 3.01 -10.86 1.64
N GLY A 180 1.71 -10.56 1.74
CA GLY A 180 0.78 -10.50 0.61
C GLY A 180 0.93 -9.27 -0.28
N LEU A 181 1.45 -8.15 0.22
CA LEU A 181 1.50 -6.88 -0.54
C LEU A 181 2.35 -6.98 -1.80
N SER A 182 1.85 -6.49 -2.93
CA SER A 182 2.56 -6.45 -4.20
C SER A 182 3.47 -5.21 -4.30
N LEU A 183 4.55 -5.37 -5.08
CA LEU A 183 5.33 -4.25 -5.60
C LEU A 183 5.45 -4.50 -7.11
N SER A 184 4.98 -3.56 -7.90
CA SER A 184 5.13 -3.57 -9.35
C SER A 184 5.89 -2.31 -9.79
N VAL A 185 6.58 -2.41 -10.91
CA VAL A 185 7.40 -1.33 -11.48
C VAL A 185 7.04 -1.23 -12.95
N PHE A 186 6.76 -0.02 -13.42
CA PHE A 186 6.70 0.28 -14.84
C PHE A 186 8.10 0.21 -15.42
N THR A 187 8.23 -0.45 -16.56
CA THR A 187 9.47 -0.45 -17.33
C THR A 187 9.17 -0.14 -18.79
N LEU A 188 10.13 0.50 -19.45
CA LEU A 188 10.03 0.75 -20.88
C LEU A 188 10.20 -0.56 -21.64
N ALA A 189 9.46 -0.71 -22.74
CA ALA A 189 9.60 -1.89 -23.61
C ALA A 189 11.01 -2.01 -24.22
N PHE A 190 11.73 -0.89 -24.32
CA PHE A 190 13.12 -0.80 -24.70
C PHE A 190 13.84 0.13 -23.72
N ASP A 191 14.83 -0.40 -23.00
CA ASP A 191 15.73 0.40 -22.15
C ASP A 191 17.03 0.68 -22.91
N ASP A 192 16.92 1.44 -24.01
CA ASP A 192 18.06 1.77 -24.87
C ASP A 192 19.11 2.64 -24.15
N ASP A 193 18.71 3.29 -23.06
CA ASP A 193 19.52 4.20 -22.25
C ASP A 193 20.13 3.55 -20.98
N ASP A 194 19.88 2.25 -20.75
CA ASP A 194 20.34 1.48 -19.56
C ASP A 194 19.98 2.19 -18.24
N ALA A 195 18.78 2.77 -18.20
CA ALA A 195 18.26 3.50 -17.05
C ALA A 195 17.80 2.58 -15.91
N TYR A 196 17.51 1.31 -16.23
CA TYR A 196 17.04 0.30 -15.28
C TYR A 196 17.96 -0.92 -15.31
N ASN A 197 18.53 -1.27 -14.15
CA ASN A 197 19.29 -2.52 -14.05
C ASN A 197 18.34 -3.71 -13.88
N GLU A 198 17.82 -4.23 -15.00
CA GLU A 198 16.87 -5.34 -15.06
C GLU A 198 17.54 -6.74 -15.08
N GLY A 199 18.87 -6.80 -14.99
CA GLY A 199 19.68 -8.02 -15.09
C GLY A 199 19.77 -8.91 -13.86
#